data_AF-A0A2N3LES7-F1
#
_entry.id   AF-A0A2N3LES7-F1
#
_cell.length_a   1.000
_cell.length_b   1.000
_cell.length_c   1.000
_cell.angle_alpha   90.00
_cell.angle_beta   90.00
_cell.angle_gamma   90.00
#
_symmetry.space_group_name_H-M   'P 1'
#
loop_
_entity.id
_entity.type
_entity.pdbx_description
1 polymer ?
#
loop_
_entity_poly.entity_id
_entity_poly.type
_entity_poly.pdbx_seq_one_letter_code
_entity_poly.pdbx_strand_id
1 'polypeptide(L)' 'MDQLLVNYYWIFLVISVALFGLTIWIRIKKAKVLRDKAIYSIYSIILGLFTIALILYKVGI' A
#
# COMPACT_ATOMS: atom_id res chain seq x y z
N MET A 1 -7.93 5.50 21.13
CA MET A 1 -8.01 4.91 19.78
C MET A 1 -6.75 4.08 19.46
N ASP A 2 -6.09 3.50 20.47
CA ASP A 2 -4.64 3.22 20.38
C ASP A 2 -4.24 1.74 20.50
N GLN A 3 -5.18 0.83 20.77
CA GLN A 3 -4.85 -0.60 20.90
C GLN A 3 -5.00 -1.36 19.58
N LEU A 4 -5.95 -0.97 18.71
CA LEU A 4 -6.17 -1.62 17.42
C LEU A 4 -5.00 -1.41 16.48
N LEU A 5 -4.53 -0.17 16.30
CA LEU A 5 -3.42 0.09 15.38
C LEU A 5 -2.11 -0.54 15.88
N VAL A 6 -1.89 -0.58 17.19
CA VAL A 6 -0.69 -1.19 17.79
C VAL A 6 -0.73 -2.72 17.72
N ASN A 7 -1.84 -3.37 18.08
CA ASN A 7 -1.96 -4.83 18.03
C ASN A 7 -2.00 -5.37 16.59
N TYR A 8 -2.68 -4.66 15.68
CA TYR A 8 -2.84 -5.09 14.30
C TYR A 8 -1.83 -4.42 13.35
N TYR A 9 -0.87 -3.67 13.88
CA TYR A 9 0.18 -2.98 13.10
C TYR A 9 0.81 -3.88 12.05
N TRP A 10 1.25 -5.06 12.49
CA TRP A 10 1.91 -6.04 11.64
C TRP A 10 0.98 -6.57 10.54
N ILE A 11 -0.31 -6.74 10.85
CA ILE A 11 -1.32 -7.17 9.89
C ILE A 11 -1.55 -6.07 8.85
N PHE A 12 -1.67 -4.80 9.27
CA PHE A 12 -1.78 -3.67 8.34
C PHE A 12 -0.55 -3.52 7.45
N LEU A 13 0.66 -3.71 7.99
CA LEU A 13 1.90 -3.65 7.23
C LEU A 13 1.96 -4.78 6.19
N VAL A 14 1.66 -6.02 6.58
CA VAL A 14 1.64 -7.17 5.67
C VAL A 14 0.58 -7.00 4.57
N ILE A 15 -0.63 -6.55 4.92
CA ILE A 15 -1.69 -6.29 3.93
C ILE A 15 -1.27 -5.16 2.97
N SER A 16 -0.66 -4.08 3.47
CA SER A 16 -0.21 -2.97 2.64
C SER A 16 0.86 -3.41 1.64
N VAL A 17 1.85 -4.19 2.10
CA VAL A 17 2.89 -4.75 1.21
C VAL A 17 2.29 -5.73 0.19
N ALA A 18 1.35 -6.58 0.61
CA ALA A 18 0.67 -7.52 -0.28
C ALA A 18 -0.15 -6.79 -1.36
N LEU A 19 -0.90 -5.74 -0.97
CA LEU A 19 -1.65 -4.89 -1.89
C LEU A 19 -0.72 -4.13 -2.84
N PHE A 20 0.42 -3.63 -2.36
CA PHE A 20 1.42 -2.98 -3.21
C PHE A 20 1.99 -3.95 -4.26
N GLY A 21 2.35 -5.18 -3.85
CA GLY A 21 2.78 -6.23 -4.75
C GLY A 21 1.72 -6.63 -5.79
N LEU A 22 0.46 -6.76 -5.36
CA LEU A 22 -0.69 -7.00 -6.24
C LEU A 22 -0.86 -5.87 -7.26
N THR A 23 -0.75 -4.61 -6.82
CA THR A 23 -0.88 -3.42 -7.68
C THR A 23 0.20 -3.42 -8.77
N ILE A 24 1.45 -3.76 -8.41
CA ILE A 24 2.55 -3.91 -9.35
C ILE A 24 2.31 -5.08 -10.31
N TRP A 25 1.88 -6.24 -9.79
CA TRP A 25 1.59 -7.41 -10.60
C TRP A 25 0.51 -7.12 -11.65
N ILE A 26 -0.59 -6.49 -11.24
CA ILE A 26 -1.70 -6.16 -12.13
C ILE A 26 -1.24 -5.13 -13.17
N ARG A 27 -0.42 -4.15 -12.78
CA ARG A 27 0.19 -3.20 -13.72
C ARG A 27 1.06 -3.89 -14.78
N ILE A 28 1.88 -4.88 -14.39
CA ILE A 28 2.79 -5.57 -15.31
C ILE A 28 2.04 -6.58 -16.21
N LYS A 29 1.14 -7.39 -15.64
CA LYS A 29 0.50 -8.51 -16.34
C LYS A 29 -0.84 -8.17 -17.01
N LYS A 30 -1.63 -7.24 -16.45
CA LYS A 30 -3.02 -6.99 -16.89
C LYS A 30 -3.26 -5.61 -17.49
N ALA A 31 -2.52 -4.57 -17.09
CA ALA A 31 -2.72 -3.22 -17.60
C ALA A 31 -2.16 -3.08 -19.04
N LYS A 32 -2.95 -3.45 -20.04
CA LYS A 32 -2.64 -3.25 -21.47
C LYS A 32 -3.02 -1.85 -21.97
N VAL A 33 -3.96 -1.17 -21.29
CA VAL A 33 -4.48 0.14 -21.68
C VAL A 33 -3.75 1.26 -20.92
N LEU A 34 -3.45 2.38 -21.59
CA LEU A 34 -2.75 3.54 -21.00
C LEU A 34 -3.49 4.13 -19.78
N ARG A 35 -4.82 4.16 -19.81
CA ARG A 35 -5.67 4.61 -18.69
C ARG A 35 -5.50 3.72 -17.46
N ASP A 36 -5.51 2.39 -17.63
CA ASP A 36 -5.35 1.46 -16.51
C ASP A 36 -3.97 1.62 -15.87
N LYS A 37 -2.92 1.78 -16.69
CA LYS A 37 -1.56 2.03 -16.17
C LYS A 37 -1.50 3.29 -15.30
N ALA A 38 -2.23 4.35 -15.65
CA ALA A 38 -2.30 5.57 -14.84
C ALA A 38 -3.03 5.35 -13.52
N ILE A 39 -4.15 4.61 -13.53
CA ILE A 39 -4.91 4.27 -12.31
C ILE A 39 -4.04 3.44 -11.35
N TYR A 40 -3.40 2.37 -11.85
CA TYR A 40 -2.50 1.55 -11.02
C TYR A 40 -1.28 2.33 -10.54
N SER A 41 -0.82 3.34 -11.29
CA SER A 41 0.25 4.23 -10.86
C SER A 41 -0.19 5.10 -9.68
N ILE A 42 -1.35 5.73 -9.74
CA ILE A 42 -1.91 6.54 -8.65
C ILE A 42 -2.15 5.66 -7.42
N TYR A 43 -2.72 4.46 -7.61
CA TYR A 43 -2.90 3.48 -6.53
C TYR A 43 -1.59 3.11 -5.85
N SER A 44 -0.52 2.87 -6.63
CA SER A 44 0.79 2.56 -6.07
C SER A 44 1.38 3.72 -5.25
N ILE A 45 1.15 4.97 -5.66
CA ILE A 45 1.58 6.16 -4.91
C ILE A 45 0.82 6.27 -3.59
N ILE A 46 -0.51 6.09 -3.61
CA ILE A 46 -1.34 6.14 -2.40
C ILE A 46 -0.93 5.03 -1.42
N LEU A 47 -0.75 3.79 -1.90
CA LEU A 47 -0.28 2.67 -1.08
C LEU A 47 1.13 2.91 -0.53
N GLY A 48 2.01 3.53 -1.32
CA GLY A 48 3.33 3.95 -0.86
C GLY A 48 3.25 4.94 0.30
N LEU A 49 2.44 5.99 0.16
CA LEU A 49 2.19 6.97 1.22
C LEU A 49 1.59 6.32 2.47
N PHE A 50 0.64 5.38 2.29
CA PHE A 50 0.01 4.66 3.41
C PHE A 50 1.02 3.79 4.15
N THR A 51 1.94 3.15 3.42
CA THR A 51 3.02 2.33 4.01
C THR A 51 4.02 3.22 4.75
N ILE A 52 4.39 4.38 4.20
CA ILE A 52 5.25 5.35 4.87
C ILE A 52 4.59 5.89 6.14
N ALA A 53 3.28 6.21 6.10
CA ALA A 53 2.53 6.64 7.27
C ALA A 53 2.50 5.57 8.38
N LEU A 54 2.35 4.29 8.01
CA LEU A 54 2.47 3.17 8.96
C LEU A 54 3.89 3.06 9.53
N ILE A 55 4.94 3.30 8.74
CA ILE A 55 6.32 3.29 9.23
C ILE A 55 6.53 4.45 10.22
N LEU A 56 6.10 5.67 9.87
CA LEU A 56 6.20 6.85 10.75
C LEU A 56 5.46 6.63 12.08
N TYR A 57 4.25 6.06 12.03
CA TYR A 57 3.50 5.70 13.24
C TYR A 57 4.26 4.76 14.18
N LYS A 58 5.00 3.78 13.63
CA LYS A 58 5.83 2.86 14.42
C LYS A 58 7.09 3.53 14.96
N VAL A 59 7.66 4.44 14.19
CA VAL A 59 8.86 5.20 14.57
C VAL A 59 8.52 6.26 15.63
N GLY A 60 7.24 6.60 15.82
CA GLY A 60 6.78 7.50 16.86
C GLY A 60 6.96 8.98 16.51
N ILE A 61 7.00 9.29 15.21
CA ILE A 61 6.94 10.64 14.64
C ILE A 61 5.49 10.91 14.24
#